data_AF-A0A7I8LD08-F1
#
_entry.id   AF-A0A7I8LD08-F1
#
_cell.length_a   1.000
_cell.length_b   1.000
_cell.length_c   1.000
_cell.angle_alpha   90.00
_cell.angle_beta   90.00
_cell.angle_gamma   90.00
#
_symmetry.space_group_name_H-M   'P 1'
#
loop_
_entity.id
_entity.type
_entity.pdbx_description
1 polymer ?
#
loop_
_entity_poly.entity_id
_entity_poly.type
_entity_poly.pdbx_seq_one_letter_code
_entity_poly.pdbx_strand_id
1 'polypeptide(L)' 'MAAKMSLFVLASLLLLAVRCPGLCEVRCSKHSRPNHCHRVCQTCCRRCRCVPPGTAGNREMCGVCYTNMTTHRNATKCP' A
#
# COMPACT_ATOMS: atom_id res chain seq x y z
N MET A 1 22.38 25.31 -14.71
CA MET A 1 20.95 24.91 -14.61
C MET A 1 20.74 23.39 -14.80
N ALA A 2 21.64 22.64 -15.46
CA ALA A 2 21.53 21.18 -15.65
C ALA A 2 21.65 20.31 -14.37
N ALA A 3 22.41 20.76 -13.36
CA ALA A 3 22.63 19.97 -12.13
C ALA A 3 21.37 19.85 -11.24
N LYS A 4 20.48 20.86 -11.26
CA LYS A 4 19.20 20.86 -10.52
C LYS A 4 18.18 19.86 -11.10
N MET A 5 18.23 19.61 -12.41
CA MET A 5 17.39 18.60 -13.09
C MET A 5 17.77 17.17 -12.68
N SER A 6 19.04 16.87 -12.43
CA SER A 6 19.48 15.52 -12.02
C SER A 6 19.02 15.15 -10.60
N LEU A 7 19.00 16.10 -9.67
CA LEU A 7 18.54 15.86 -8.30
C LEU A 7 17.02 15.67 -8.21
N PHE A 8 16.25 16.43 -9.00
CA PHE A 8 14.80 16.26 -9.13
C PHE A 8 14.43 14.90 -9.76
N VAL A 9 15.15 14.46 -10.81
CA VAL A 9 14.89 13.16 -11.45
C VAL A 9 15.24 11.99 -10.53
N LEU A 10 16.31 12.06 -9.75
CA LEU A 10 16.67 11.04 -8.75
C LEU A 10 15.69 11.00 -7.56
N ALA A 11 15.25 12.14 -7.05
CA ALA A 11 14.19 12.20 -6.02
C ALA A 11 12.83 11.72 -6.54
N SER A 12 12.52 12.00 -7.81
CA SER A 12 11.32 11.47 -8.49
C SER A 12 11.40 9.96 -8.68
N LEU A 13 12.57 9.41 -9.02
CA LEU A 13 12.79 7.95 -9.13
C LEU A 13 12.67 7.24 -7.78
N LEU A 14 13.04 7.92 -6.69
CA LEU A 14 12.85 7.45 -5.31
C LEU A 14 11.38 7.51 -4.87
N LEU A 15 10.61 8.49 -5.36
CA LEU A 15 9.18 8.69 -5.06
C LEU A 15 8.23 7.90 -5.98
N LEU A 16 8.67 7.48 -7.16
CA LEU A 16 7.83 6.77 -8.15
C LEU A 16 7.61 5.28 -7.82
N ALA A 17 8.32 4.76 -6.83
CA ALA A 17 8.16 3.39 -6.37
C ALA A 17 7.28 3.31 -5.12
N VAL A 18 6.02 3.77 -5.22
CA VAL A 18 4.91 3.23 -4.39
C VAL A 18 4.67 1.79 -4.86
N ARG A 19 5.68 0.94 -4.71
CA ARG A 19 5.60 -0.46 -5.07
C ARG A 19 4.72 -1.09 -3.99
N CYS A 20 3.46 -1.29 -4.36
CA CYS A 20 2.52 -2.15 -3.63
C CYS A 20 3.19 -3.34 -2.95
N PRO A 21 4.09 -4.11 -3.59
CA PRO A 21 4.80 -5.20 -2.90
C PRO A 21 5.58 -4.74 -1.66
N GLY A 22 6.43 -3.71 -1.75
CA GLY A 22 7.22 -3.25 -0.60
C GLY A 22 6.36 -2.70 0.54
N LEU A 23 5.30 -1.95 0.21
CA LEU A 23 4.39 -1.43 1.23
C LEU A 23 3.55 -2.54 1.88
N CYS A 24 3.09 -3.51 1.09
CA CYS A 24 2.35 -4.65 1.60
C CYS A 24 3.20 -5.61 2.42
N GLU A 25 4.51 -5.68 2.17
CA GLU A 25 5.45 -6.44 2.98
C GLU A 25 5.56 -5.85 4.39
N VAL A 26 5.75 -4.54 4.49
CA VAL A 26 5.75 -3.83 5.78
C VAL A 26 4.40 -3.99 6.49
N ARG A 27 3.28 -3.76 5.78
CA ARG A 27 1.92 -3.85 6.34
C ARG A 27 1.62 -5.23 6.93
N CYS A 28 2.07 -6.29 6.26
CA CYS A 28 1.77 -7.67 6.62
C CYS A 28 2.83 -8.34 7.50
N SER A 29 3.92 -7.65 7.84
CA SER A 29 5.07 -8.19 8.59
C SER A 29 4.72 -8.80 9.95
N LYS A 30 3.74 -8.22 10.66
CA LYS A 30 3.27 -8.70 11.97
C LYS A 30 1.99 -9.55 11.91
N HIS A 31 1.49 -9.84 10.71
CA HIS A 31 0.27 -10.62 10.57
C HIS A 31 0.58 -12.11 10.80
N SER A 32 -0.31 -12.82 11.50
CA SER A 32 -0.20 -14.27 11.71
C SER A 32 -0.07 -15.11 10.42
N ARG A 33 -0.53 -14.56 9.28
CA ARG A 33 -0.52 -15.20 7.96
C ARG A 33 0.02 -14.23 6.90
N PRO A 34 1.33 -13.95 6.89
CA PRO A 34 1.92 -12.86 6.10
C PRO A 34 1.68 -13.05 4.60
N ASN A 35 1.82 -14.28 4.08
CA ASN A 35 1.59 -14.59 2.66
C ASN A 35 0.14 -14.40 2.20
N HIS A 36 -0.84 -14.64 3.10
CA HIS A 36 -2.25 -14.39 2.80
C HIS A 36 -2.53 -12.89 2.81
N CYS A 37 -2.10 -12.19 3.87
CA CYS A 37 -2.21 -10.74 3.98
C CYS A 37 -1.59 -10.03 2.78
N HIS A 38 -0.39 -10.45 2.34
CA HIS A 38 0.31 -9.82 1.24
C HIS A 38 -0.45 -9.92 -0.09
N ARG A 39 -1.02 -11.10 -0.40
CA ARG A 39 -1.86 -11.29 -1.60
C ARG A 39 -3.10 -10.41 -1.59
N VAL A 40 -3.74 -10.28 -0.44
CA VAL A 40 -4.95 -9.44 -0.28
C VAL A 40 -4.58 -7.96 -0.36
N CYS A 41 -3.53 -7.54 0.35
CA CYS A 41 -2.99 -6.18 0.30
C CYS A 41 -2.62 -5.76 -1.12
N GLN A 42 -1.95 -6.62 -1.89
CA GLN A 42 -1.65 -6.31 -3.29
C GLN A 42 -2.91 -6.11 -4.12
N THR A 43 -3.97 -6.88 -3.89
CA THR A 43 -5.26 -6.69 -4.56
C THR A 43 -5.85 -5.32 -4.22
N CYS A 44 -5.82 -4.94 -2.93
CA CYS A 44 -6.29 -3.64 -2.47
C CYS A 44 -5.45 -2.49 -3.04
N CYS A 45 -4.13 -2.64 -3.04
CA CYS A 45 -3.20 -1.63 -3.54
C CYS A 45 -3.29 -1.46 -5.05
N ARG A 46 -3.47 -2.53 -5.84
CA ARG A 46 -3.67 -2.39 -7.30
C ARG A 46 -4.94 -1.62 -7.64
N ARG A 47 -5.99 -1.75 -6.81
CA ARG A 47 -7.27 -1.07 -7.01
C ARG A 47 -7.26 0.37 -6.50
N CYS A 48 -6.72 0.60 -5.30
CA CYS A 48 -6.76 1.91 -4.63
C CYS A 48 -5.48 2.72 -4.74
N ARG A 49 -4.40 2.12 -5.27
CA ARG A 49 -3.06 2.71 -5.40
C ARG A 49 -2.49 3.27 -4.09
N CYS A 50 -2.93 2.72 -2.97
CA CYS A 50 -2.58 3.16 -1.63
C CYS A 50 -2.48 1.97 -0.68
N VAL A 51 -1.49 2.00 0.22
CA VAL A 51 -1.35 1.10 1.36
C VAL A 51 -1.15 1.97 2.60
N PRO A 52 -1.96 1.81 3.65
CA PRO A 52 -1.85 2.63 4.83
C PRO A 52 -0.56 2.30 5.61
N PRO A 53 0.09 3.31 6.23
CA PRO A 53 1.33 3.13 6.95
C PRO A 53 1.13 2.31 8.24
N GLY A 54 2.19 1.64 8.69
CA GLY A 54 2.18 0.78 9.87
C GLY A 54 1.62 -0.62 9.59
N THR A 55 1.54 -1.46 10.62
CA THR A 55 1.11 -2.88 10.49
C THR A 55 -0.37 -3.12 10.82
N ALA A 56 -1.05 -2.14 11.40
CA ALA A 56 -2.47 -2.18 11.75
C ALA A 56 -3.05 -0.76 11.79
N GLY A 57 -4.38 -0.61 11.63
CA GLY A 57 -5.06 0.70 11.71
C GLY A 57 -4.74 1.64 10.52
N ASN A 58 -4.96 2.95 10.68
CA ASN A 58 -4.66 3.98 9.67
C ASN A 58 -5.34 3.78 8.31
N ARG A 59 -6.45 3.03 8.26
CA ARG A 59 -7.12 2.68 6.99
C ARG A 59 -7.75 3.91 6.33
N GLU A 60 -8.16 4.86 7.16
CA GLU A 60 -8.66 6.18 6.81
C GLU A 60 -7.67 7.00 5.96
N MET A 61 -6.36 6.75 6.06
CA MET A 61 -5.35 7.41 5.23
C MET A 61 -5.48 7.07 3.74
N CYS A 62 -5.92 5.86 3.42
CA CYS A 62 -6.23 5.45 2.04
C CYS A 62 -7.70 5.68 1.66
N GLY A 63 -8.47 6.29 2.57
CA GLY A 63 -9.85 6.66 2.38
C GLY A 63 -10.80 5.51 2.05
N VAL A 64 -11.91 5.88 1.43
CA VAL A 64 -13.07 5.03 1.20
C VAL A 64 -12.75 3.80 0.34
N CYS A 65 -11.80 3.89 -0.59
CA CYS A 65 -11.46 2.76 -1.46
C CYS A 65 -10.89 1.58 -0.67
N TYR A 66 -10.03 1.82 0.31
CA TYR A 66 -9.40 0.77 1.11
C TYR A 66 -10.36 0.20 2.16
N THR A 67 -11.27 1.02 2.71
CA THR A 67 -12.20 0.64 3.77
C THR A 67 -13.49 -0.03 3.26
N ASN A 68 -14.05 0.41 2.13
CA ASN A 68 -15.31 -0.13 1.58
C ASN A 68 -15.15 -1.43 0.80
N MET A 69 -13.92 -1.91 0.57
CA MET A 69 -13.74 -3.21 -0.04
C MET A 69 -14.13 -4.30 0.95
N THR A 70 -15.21 -5.01 0.63
CA THR A 70 -15.73 -6.11 1.42
C THR A 70 -15.53 -7.45 0.69
N THR A 71 -15.51 -8.52 1.47
CA THR A 71 -15.59 -9.90 0.98
C THR A 71 -17.05 -10.29 0.74
N HIS A 72 -17.31 -11.43 0.11
CA HIS A 72 -18.67 -11.97 -0.04
C HIS A 72 -19.43 -12.14 1.29
N ARG A 73 -18.72 -12.21 2.43
CA ARG A 73 -19.33 -12.29 3.77
C ARG A 73 -19.47 -10.94 4.46
N ASN A 74 -19.43 -9.85 3.71
CA ASN A 74 -19.55 -8.47 4.19
C ASN A 74 -18.47 -8.04 5.22
N ALA A 75 -17.37 -8.80 5.33
CA ALA A 75 -16.21 -8.42 6.15
C ALA A 75 -15.24 -7.56 5.35
N THR A 76 -14.57 -6.60 6.01
CA THR A 76 -13.51 -5.78 5.40
C THR A 76 -12.45 -6.68 4.78
N LYS A 77 -12.20 -6.49 3.48
CA LYS A 77 -11.26 -7.29 2.70
C LYS A 77 -9.82 -6.89 2.97
N CYS A 78 -9.53 -5.60 3.11
CA CYS A 78 -8.15 -5.10 3.18
C CYS A 78 -7.57 -5.10 4.60
N PRO A 79 -6.27 -5.43 4.75
CA PRO A 79 -5.61 -5.51 6.06
C PRO A 79 -5.48 -4.15 6.77
#